data_AF-J0MJV9-F1
#
_entry.id   AF-J0MJV9-F1
#
_cell.length_a   1.000
_cell.length_b   1.000
_cell.length_c   1.000
_cell.angle_alpha   90.00
_cell.angle_beta   90.00
_cell.angle_gamma   90.00
#
_symmetry.space_group_name_H-M   'P 1'
#
loop_
_entity.id
_entity.type
_entity.pdbx_description
1 polymer ?
#
loop_
_entity_poly.entity_id
_entity_poly.type
_entity_poly.pdbx_seq_one_letter_code
_entity_poly.pdbx_strand_id
1 'polypeptide(L)'
;MIIAHTHLELLSNPREIIEELKEEELVNAEKNFERQELAYENNPRETKKPNERAFKNKLDKIRAQYDAILEKQGSHIDISQMGIDNLIVDEAHLFKNLAFETSMEKIAGLGNQQGSNRARDLYLKTRYLHQNDKKIMFLTGTPIANSLSEMYHLQRYLTPDALKERGLEFFDDWAKTYGEVVNDFELDTSAQSYKMVNRFSKFSDVQGLSTMYRAFADIVSNDDILKHNPHFVPKVYGDKPINVVVKRSEEVAQFIGVADENGKYNEGSIIDRMQKCEGKKIKKGKTISFLAPQTLEKWLWITA
;
A
#
# COMPACT_ATOMS: atom_id res chain seq x y z
N MET A 1 1.18 -17.67 -23.35
CA MET A 1 1.43 -16.32 -23.92
C MET A 1 2.15 -15.50 -22.87
N ILE A 2 3.24 -14.81 -23.21
CA ILE A 2 3.95 -13.91 -22.29
C ILE A 2 3.75 -12.49 -22.81
N ILE A 3 3.30 -11.60 -21.94
CA ILE A 3 3.05 -10.19 -22.28
C ILE A 3 3.66 -9.28 -21.22
N ALA A 4 4.03 -8.07 -21.63
CA ALA A 4 4.45 -7.03 -20.70
C ALA A 4 3.27 -6.61 -19.80
N HIS A 5 3.56 -6.19 -18.57
CA HIS A 5 2.55 -5.67 -17.65
C HIS A 5 1.73 -4.51 -18.22
N THR A 6 2.35 -3.64 -19.02
CA THR A 6 1.64 -2.54 -19.70
C THR A 6 0.59 -3.04 -20.69
N HIS A 7 0.81 -4.20 -21.32
CA HIS A 7 -0.17 -4.81 -22.21
C HIS A 7 -1.30 -5.50 -21.44
N LEU A 8 -1.04 -5.99 -20.23
CA LEU A 8 -2.09 -6.54 -19.35
C LEU A 8 -3.12 -5.45 -18.98
N GLU A 9 -2.67 -4.21 -18.74
CA GLU A 9 -3.53 -3.06 -18.45
C GLU A 9 -4.40 -2.64 -19.66
N LEU A 10 -4.02 -3.03 -20.89
CA LEU A 10 -4.82 -2.78 -22.09
C LEU A 10 -5.92 -3.83 -22.29
N LEU A 11 -5.83 -4.97 -21.59
CA LEU A 11 -6.87 -5.98 -21.64
C LEU A 11 -8.05 -5.52 -20.78
N SER A 12 -9.20 -5.38 -21.42
CA SER A 12 -10.46 -5.00 -20.76
C SER A 12 -10.91 -6.05 -19.74
N ASN A 13 -11.66 -5.60 -18.72
CA ASN A 13 -12.25 -6.47 -17.71
C ASN A 13 -13.72 -6.71 -18.05
N PRO A 14 -14.29 -7.87 -17.72
CA PRO A 14 -15.67 -8.16 -18.06
C PRO A 14 -16.58 -7.18 -17.34
N ARG A 15 -17.55 -6.61 -18.07
CA ARG A 15 -18.42 -5.55 -17.57
C ARG A 15 -19.21 -5.97 -16.33
N GLU A 16 -19.68 -7.22 -16.34
CA GLU A 16 -20.41 -7.84 -15.23
C GLU A 16 -19.62 -7.81 -13.92
N ILE A 17 -18.31 -8.11 -13.99
CA ILE A 17 -17.41 -8.11 -12.82
C ILE A 17 -17.19 -6.70 -12.28
N ILE A 18 -17.10 -5.72 -13.18
CA ILE A 18 -16.96 -4.30 -12.80
C ILE A 18 -18.22 -3.83 -12.07
N GLU A 19 -19.40 -4.18 -12.58
CA GLU A 19 -20.69 -3.81 -12.01
C GLU A 19 -20.95 -4.53 -10.68
N GLU A 20 -20.60 -5.82 -10.57
CA GLU A 20 -20.69 -6.58 -9.32
C GLU A 20 -19.78 -5.99 -8.24
N LEU A 21 -18.50 -5.71 -8.55
CA LEU A 21 -17.59 -5.09 -7.58
C LEU A 21 -18.03 -3.68 -7.18
N LYS A 22 -18.62 -2.91 -8.11
CA LYS A 22 -19.21 -1.61 -7.80
C LYS A 22 -20.30 -1.77 -6.73
N GLU A 23 -21.21 -2.73 -6.92
CA GLU A 23 -22.32 -2.97 -5.99
C GLU A 23 -21.81 -3.51 -4.65
N GLU A 24 -20.88 -4.47 -4.66
CA GLU A 24 -20.23 -4.99 -3.45
C GLU A 24 -19.57 -3.86 -2.63
N GLU A 25 -18.85 -2.94 -3.28
CA GLU A 25 -18.23 -1.80 -2.59
C GLU A 25 -19.26 -0.81 -2.02
N LEU A 26 -20.37 -0.58 -2.71
CA LEU A 26 -21.45 0.27 -2.20
C LEU A 26 -22.11 -0.35 -0.96
N VAL A 27 -22.47 -1.64 -1.04
CA VAL A 27 -23.03 -2.41 0.08
C VAL A 27 -22.05 -2.47 1.26
N ASN A 28 -20.77 -2.66 0.99
CA ASN A 28 -19.75 -2.67 2.04
C ASN A 28 -19.58 -1.29 2.69
N ALA A 29 -19.66 -0.20 1.91
CA ALA A 29 -19.64 1.14 2.45
C ALA A 29 -20.87 1.43 3.34
N GLU A 30 -22.06 0.95 2.95
CA GLU A 30 -23.30 1.00 3.74
C GLU A 30 -23.16 0.25 5.06
N LYS A 31 -22.76 -1.03 5.01
CA LYS A 31 -22.52 -1.85 6.22
C LYS A 31 -21.50 -1.21 7.15
N ASN A 32 -20.43 -0.62 6.60
CA ASN A 32 -19.43 0.09 7.40
C ASN A 32 -20.01 1.32 8.09
N PHE A 33 -20.91 2.05 7.42
CA PHE A 33 -21.58 3.20 8.01
C PHE A 33 -22.55 2.78 9.12
N GLU A 34 -23.37 1.75 8.89
CA GLU A 34 -24.26 1.18 9.91
C GLU A 34 -23.50 0.69 11.15
N ARG A 35 -22.36 0.00 10.95
CA ARG A 35 -21.47 -0.41 12.05
C ARG A 35 -20.97 0.79 12.86
N GLN A 36 -20.66 1.91 12.21
CA GLN A 36 -20.24 3.13 12.88
C GLN A 36 -21.40 3.79 13.66
N GLU A 37 -22.61 3.77 13.11
CA GLU A 37 -23.81 4.28 13.80
C GLU A 37 -24.11 3.46 15.06
N LEU A 38 -24.13 2.12 14.94
CA LEU A 38 -24.33 1.23 16.08
C LEU A 38 -23.24 1.40 17.15
N ALA A 39 -21.97 1.56 16.74
CA ALA A 39 -20.89 1.83 17.69
C ALA A 39 -21.11 3.17 18.42
N TYR A 40 -21.60 4.19 17.70
CA TYR A 40 -21.95 5.49 18.26
C TYR A 40 -23.13 5.43 19.23
N GLU A 41 -24.19 4.72 18.88
CA GLU A 41 -25.35 4.54 19.75
C GLU A 41 -24.98 3.81 21.05
N ASN A 42 -24.13 2.77 20.96
CA ASN A 42 -23.72 1.98 22.10
C ASN A 42 -22.74 2.72 23.02
N ASN A 43 -21.81 3.52 22.47
CA ASN A 43 -20.86 4.28 23.29
C ASN A 43 -20.54 5.67 22.72
N PRO A 44 -21.47 6.65 22.87
CA PRO A 44 -21.31 7.99 22.29
C PRO A 44 -20.14 8.79 22.85
N ARG A 45 -19.56 8.38 23.99
CA ARG A 45 -18.45 9.08 24.66
C ARG A 45 -17.09 8.73 24.08
N GLU A 46 -16.92 7.50 23.61
CA GLU A 46 -15.65 7.00 23.08
C GLU A 46 -15.62 6.95 21.56
N THR A 47 -16.79 6.97 20.92
CA THR A 47 -16.91 6.85 19.46
C THR A 47 -17.37 8.16 18.85
N LYS A 48 -16.84 8.45 17.66
CA LYS A 48 -17.16 9.68 16.92
C LYS A 48 -18.45 9.49 16.15
N LYS A 49 -19.35 10.49 16.21
CA LYS A 49 -20.57 10.48 15.40
C LYS A 49 -20.21 10.34 13.91
N PRO A 50 -20.75 9.33 13.20
CA PRO A 50 -20.52 9.15 11.78
C PRO A 50 -21.08 10.34 10.99
N ASN A 51 -20.41 10.69 9.89
CA ASN A 51 -20.74 11.87 9.09
C ASN A 51 -21.49 11.45 7.82
N GLU A 52 -22.81 11.65 7.81
CA GLU A 52 -23.68 11.34 6.67
C GLU A 52 -23.24 12.02 5.37
N ARG A 53 -22.74 13.26 5.43
CA ARG A 53 -22.26 13.97 4.23
C ARG A 53 -20.99 13.32 3.68
N ALA A 54 -20.07 12.92 4.57
CA ALA A 54 -18.87 12.21 4.17
C ALA A 54 -19.20 10.85 3.56
N PHE A 55 -20.20 10.17 4.12
CA PHE A 55 -20.73 8.91 3.60
C PHE A 55 -21.33 9.07 2.20
N LYS A 56 -22.24 10.04 1.99
CA LYS A 56 -22.81 10.33 0.65
C LYS A 56 -21.72 10.64 -0.37
N ASN A 57 -20.78 11.52 -0.03
CA ASN A 57 -19.64 11.85 -0.90
C ASN A 57 -18.79 10.62 -1.25
N LYS A 58 -18.72 9.63 -0.35
CA LYS A 58 -17.97 8.39 -0.57
C LYS A 58 -18.70 7.48 -1.56
N LEU A 59 -20.02 7.30 -1.40
CA LEU A 59 -20.84 6.58 -2.38
C LEU A 59 -20.72 7.20 -3.77
N ASP A 60 -20.79 8.53 -3.86
CA ASP A 60 -20.64 9.25 -5.13
C ASP A 60 -19.26 9.05 -5.76
N LYS A 61 -18.20 9.01 -4.94
CA LYS A 61 -16.84 8.68 -5.42
C LYS A 61 -16.73 7.27 -5.95
N ILE A 62 -17.29 6.28 -5.24
CA ILE A 62 -17.32 4.88 -5.70
C ILE A 62 -18.04 4.81 -7.05
N ARG A 63 -19.24 5.40 -7.15
CA ARG A 63 -20.00 5.45 -8.40
C ARG A 63 -19.20 6.07 -9.54
N ALA A 64 -18.70 7.29 -9.36
CA ALA A 64 -17.93 7.99 -10.38
C ALA A 64 -16.67 7.22 -10.79
N GLN A 65 -16.01 6.55 -9.85
CA GLN A 65 -14.81 5.77 -10.11
C GLN A 65 -15.09 4.54 -10.98
N TYR A 66 -16.17 3.81 -10.72
CA TYR A 66 -16.56 2.63 -11.51
C TYR A 66 -17.18 3.02 -12.84
N ASP A 67 -17.99 4.07 -12.88
CA ASP A 67 -18.57 4.61 -14.12
C ASP A 67 -17.45 5.05 -15.09
N ALA A 68 -16.39 5.70 -14.57
CA ALA A 68 -15.21 6.06 -15.36
C ALA A 68 -14.40 4.85 -15.85
N ILE A 69 -14.47 3.67 -15.19
CA ILE A 69 -13.89 2.44 -15.76
C ILE A 69 -14.76 1.98 -16.93
N LEU A 70 -16.07 1.87 -16.70
CA LEU A 70 -17.03 1.36 -17.68
C LEU A 70 -17.01 2.20 -18.97
N GLU A 71 -16.92 3.52 -18.86
CA GLU A 71 -16.79 4.43 -20.02
C GLU A 71 -15.48 4.21 -20.80
N LYS A 72 -14.38 3.86 -20.12
CA LYS A 72 -13.07 3.62 -20.75
C LYS A 72 -12.96 2.25 -21.42
N GLN A 73 -13.84 1.31 -21.10
CA GLN A 73 -13.84 -0.08 -21.61
C GLN A 73 -14.37 -0.16 -23.06
N GLY A 74 -14.01 0.79 -23.93
CA GLY A 74 -14.57 0.95 -25.28
C GLY A 74 -14.27 -0.17 -26.29
N SER A 75 -13.47 -1.20 -25.94
CA SER A 75 -13.20 -2.36 -26.82
C SER A 75 -14.16 -3.51 -26.52
N HIS A 76 -14.68 -4.15 -27.57
CA HIS A 76 -15.66 -5.25 -27.47
C HIS A 76 -15.09 -6.57 -26.95
N ILE A 77 -13.76 -6.63 -26.69
CA ILE A 77 -13.06 -7.84 -26.27
C ILE A 77 -12.45 -7.62 -24.89
N ASP A 78 -12.95 -8.38 -23.93
CA ASP A 78 -12.44 -8.46 -22.57
C ASP A 78 -11.73 -9.80 -22.32
N ILE A 79 -11.11 -9.93 -21.15
CA ILE A 79 -10.36 -11.13 -20.74
C ILE A 79 -11.18 -12.44 -20.81
N SER A 80 -12.51 -12.38 -20.64
CA SER A 80 -13.37 -13.57 -20.68
C SER A 80 -13.45 -14.20 -22.07
N GLN A 81 -13.29 -13.38 -23.10
CA GLN A 81 -13.33 -13.82 -24.49
C GLN A 81 -11.98 -14.34 -24.99
N MET A 82 -10.91 -14.17 -24.21
CA MET A 82 -9.55 -14.57 -24.60
C MET A 82 -9.24 -16.05 -24.30
N GLY A 83 -10.11 -16.76 -23.58
CA GLY A 83 -9.89 -18.15 -23.20
C GLY A 83 -8.71 -18.36 -22.24
N ILE A 84 -8.47 -17.41 -21.32
CA ILE A 84 -7.39 -17.51 -20.34
C ILE A 84 -7.82 -18.42 -19.19
N ASP A 85 -7.10 -19.54 -19.02
CA ASP A 85 -7.33 -20.47 -17.91
C ASP A 85 -6.41 -20.28 -16.72
N ASN A 86 -5.24 -19.66 -16.94
CA ASN A 86 -4.25 -19.41 -15.89
C ASN A 86 -3.55 -18.06 -16.12
N LEU A 87 -3.55 -17.20 -15.10
CA LEU A 87 -2.84 -15.94 -15.09
C LEU A 87 -1.65 -16.01 -14.13
N ILE A 88 -0.44 -15.94 -14.67
CA ILE A 88 0.79 -15.85 -13.89
C ILE A 88 1.31 -14.41 -13.95
N VAL A 89 1.42 -13.77 -12.79
CA VAL A 89 1.91 -12.39 -12.66
C VAL A 89 3.31 -12.41 -12.07
N ASP A 90 4.29 -12.02 -12.87
CA ASP A 90 5.66 -11.82 -12.39
C ASP A 90 5.80 -10.46 -11.71
N GLU A 91 6.76 -10.33 -10.80
CA GLU A 91 6.95 -9.15 -9.95
C GLU A 91 5.65 -8.61 -9.35
N ALA A 92 4.86 -9.51 -8.77
CA ALA A 92 3.54 -9.21 -8.22
C ALA A 92 3.56 -8.11 -7.14
N HIS A 93 4.73 -7.84 -6.54
CA HIS A 93 4.93 -6.72 -5.64
C HIS A 93 4.62 -5.34 -6.28
N LEU A 94 4.58 -5.23 -7.61
CA LEU A 94 4.14 -4.02 -8.32
C LEU A 94 2.63 -3.77 -8.22
N PHE A 95 1.84 -4.78 -7.83
CA PHE A 95 0.38 -4.74 -7.78
C PHE A 95 -0.19 -4.80 -6.35
N LYS A 96 0.66 -4.72 -5.33
CA LYS A 96 0.27 -4.88 -3.92
C LYS A 96 -0.50 -3.70 -3.29
N ASN A 97 -0.57 -2.58 -3.99
CA ASN A 97 -1.21 -1.35 -3.50
C ASN A 97 -2.67 -1.28 -3.99
N LEU A 98 -3.53 -2.15 -3.44
CA LEU A 98 -4.97 -2.16 -3.68
C LEU A 98 -5.68 -1.20 -2.70
N ALA A 99 -6.82 -0.65 -3.11
CA ALA A 99 -7.61 0.21 -2.24
C ALA A 99 -8.28 -0.62 -1.13
N PHE A 100 -8.30 -0.07 0.07
CA PHE A 100 -8.97 -0.67 1.22
C PHE A 100 -9.47 0.41 2.17
N GLU A 101 -10.46 0.06 2.96
CA GLU A 101 -11.06 0.94 3.94
C GLU A 101 -10.66 0.53 5.34
N THR A 102 -10.42 1.51 6.19
CA THR A 102 -10.07 1.31 7.60
C THR A 102 -10.66 2.46 8.42
N SER A 103 -11.24 2.13 9.57
CA SER A 103 -11.61 3.12 10.59
C SER A 103 -10.42 3.53 11.46
N MET A 104 -9.32 2.78 11.39
CA MET A 104 -8.10 3.08 12.11
C MET A 104 -7.41 4.33 11.52
N GLU A 105 -7.40 5.42 12.27
CA GLU A 105 -6.73 6.67 11.89
C GLU A 105 -5.26 6.67 12.32
N LYS A 106 -4.39 7.29 11.52
CA LYS A 106 -2.99 7.64 11.86
C LYS A 106 -2.07 6.45 12.19
N ILE A 107 -2.38 5.24 11.72
CA ILE A 107 -1.44 4.14 11.82
C ILE A 107 -0.40 4.24 10.69
N ALA A 108 0.86 4.37 11.06
CA ALA A 108 1.97 4.35 10.12
C ALA A 108 2.18 2.93 9.56
N GLY A 109 2.61 2.87 8.30
CA GLY A 109 2.88 1.59 7.63
C GLY A 109 1.67 0.96 6.93
N LEU A 110 0.51 1.62 6.87
CA LEU A 110 -0.66 1.12 6.12
C LEU A 110 -0.59 1.31 4.60
N GLY A 111 0.37 2.09 4.11
CA GLY A 111 0.47 2.45 2.69
C GLY A 111 -0.59 3.46 2.26
N ASN A 112 -0.83 3.55 0.95
CA ASN A 112 -1.82 4.47 0.37
C ASN A 112 -3.21 3.80 0.30
N GLN A 113 -4.14 4.23 1.15
CA GLN A 113 -5.52 3.69 1.19
C GLN A 113 -6.29 3.85 -0.12
N GLN A 114 -5.96 4.85 -0.95
CA GLN A 114 -6.59 5.02 -2.26
C GLN A 114 -6.17 3.94 -3.26
N GLY A 115 -5.13 3.17 -2.97
CA GLY A 115 -4.60 2.15 -3.85
C GLY A 115 -4.04 2.72 -5.15
N SER A 116 -3.89 1.85 -6.15
CA SER A 116 -3.43 2.19 -7.50
C SER A 116 -4.38 1.63 -8.55
N ASN A 117 -4.53 2.33 -9.67
CA ASN A 117 -5.36 1.88 -10.79
C ASN A 117 -4.91 0.51 -11.33
N ARG A 118 -3.60 0.28 -11.37
CA ARG A 118 -2.99 -0.97 -11.81
C ARG A 118 -3.32 -2.15 -10.89
N ALA A 119 -3.26 -1.95 -9.57
CA ALA A 119 -3.66 -2.98 -8.61
C ALA A 119 -5.16 -3.30 -8.74
N ARG A 120 -6.01 -2.28 -8.90
CA ARG A 120 -7.45 -2.44 -9.08
C ARG A 120 -7.80 -3.16 -10.38
N ASP A 121 -7.14 -2.81 -11.48
CA ASP A 121 -7.31 -3.50 -12.77
C ASP A 121 -6.99 -5.00 -12.63
N LEU A 122 -5.85 -5.33 -12.01
CA LEU A 122 -5.52 -6.73 -11.73
C LEU A 122 -6.57 -7.38 -10.82
N TYR A 123 -7.07 -6.66 -9.81
CA TYR A 123 -8.07 -7.19 -8.87
C TYR A 123 -9.36 -7.59 -9.58
N LEU A 124 -9.86 -6.77 -10.49
CA LEU A 124 -11.00 -7.10 -11.36
C LEU A 124 -10.74 -8.40 -12.15
N LYS A 125 -9.54 -8.55 -12.73
CA LYS A 125 -9.15 -9.80 -13.43
C LYS A 125 -9.14 -10.98 -12.48
N THR A 126 -8.59 -10.83 -11.28
CA THR A 126 -8.54 -11.94 -10.30
C THR A 126 -9.94 -12.38 -9.87
N ARG A 127 -10.87 -11.45 -9.70
CA ARG A 127 -12.27 -11.75 -9.36
C ARG A 127 -12.95 -12.56 -10.47
N TYR A 128 -12.78 -12.13 -11.72
CA TYR A 128 -13.23 -12.90 -12.88
C TYR A 128 -12.68 -14.34 -12.86
N LEU A 129 -11.37 -14.49 -12.65
CA LEU A 129 -10.71 -15.79 -12.65
C LEU A 129 -11.26 -16.71 -11.55
N HIS A 130 -11.41 -16.20 -10.32
CA HIS A 130 -11.96 -16.97 -9.19
C HIS A 130 -13.40 -17.42 -9.44
N GLN A 131 -14.27 -16.54 -9.94
CA GLN A 131 -15.66 -16.88 -10.22
C GLN A 131 -15.84 -17.93 -11.33
N ASN A 132 -14.82 -18.09 -12.18
CA ASN A 132 -14.84 -19.01 -13.33
C ASN A 132 -13.91 -20.23 -13.12
N ASP A 133 -13.50 -20.52 -11.88
CA ASP A 133 -12.57 -21.60 -11.49
C ASP A 133 -11.25 -21.61 -12.29
N LYS A 134 -10.80 -20.42 -12.70
CA LYS A 134 -9.51 -20.22 -13.37
C LYS A 134 -8.40 -20.06 -12.34
N LYS A 135 -7.16 -20.30 -12.76
CA LYS A 135 -6.01 -20.31 -11.87
C LYS A 135 -5.25 -18.98 -11.92
N ILE A 136 -4.65 -18.62 -10.79
CA ILE A 136 -3.82 -17.43 -10.67
C ILE A 136 -2.57 -17.77 -9.85
N MET A 137 -1.43 -17.22 -10.25
CA MET A 137 -0.16 -17.39 -9.56
C MET A 137 0.61 -16.09 -9.55
N PHE A 138 1.12 -15.71 -8.38
CA PHE A 138 1.99 -14.55 -8.22
C PHE A 138 3.42 -15.02 -8.01
N LEU A 139 4.35 -14.42 -8.75
CA LEU A 139 5.78 -14.59 -8.57
C LEU A 139 6.36 -13.27 -8.07
N THR A 140 7.15 -13.32 -7.00
CA THR A 140 7.81 -12.15 -6.45
C THR A 140 9.07 -12.55 -5.71
N GLY A 141 10.16 -11.82 -5.92
CA GLY A 141 11.38 -11.97 -5.12
C GLY A 141 11.27 -11.34 -3.73
N THR A 142 10.23 -10.56 -3.48
CA THR A 142 9.99 -9.86 -2.20
C THR A 142 8.67 -10.35 -1.60
N PRO A 143 8.70 -11.25 -0.60
CA PRO A 143 7.49 -11.91 -0.12
C PRO A 143 6.46 -10.95 0.49
N ILE A 144 6.88 -9.97 1.30
CA ILE A 144 6.12 -8.80 1.78
C ILE A 144 7.15 -7.72 2.12
N ALA A 145 6.96 -6.48 1.65
CA ALA A 145 7.96 -5.41 1.84
C ALA A 145 7.51 -4.36 2.87
N ASN A 146 7.09 -4.80 4.07
CA ASN A 146 6.93 -3.97 5.28
C ASN A 146 5.52 -3.43 5.62
N SER A 147 4.43 -3.96 5.06
CA SER A 147 3.07 -3.56 5.45
C SER A 147 2.10 -4.74 5.61
N LEU A 148 1.34 -4.74 6.71
CA LEU A 148 0.20 -5.63 6.94
C LEU A 148 -0.86 -5.53 5.84
N SER A 149 -1.05 -4.34 5.25
CA SER A 149 -2.00 -4.17 4.16
C SER A 149 -1.60 -4.99 2.93
N GLU A 150 -0.31 -5.20 2.67
CA GLU A 150 0.15 -6.03 1.55
C GLU A 150 -0.26 -7.49 1.72
N MET A 151 -0.16 -8.05 2.93
CA MET A 151 -0.60 -9.42 3.22
C MET A 151 -2.11 -9.60 3.02
N TYR A 152 -2.88 -8.61 3.49
CA TYR A 152 -4.31 -8.59 3.29
C TYR A 152 -4.66 -8.54 1.80
N HIS A 153 -3.99 -7.69 1.02
CA HIS A 153 -4.22 -7.60 -0.43
C HIS A 153 -3.84 -8.90 -1.15
N LEU A 154 -2.73 -9.56 -0.80
CA LEU A 154 -2.37 -10.85 -1.38
C LEU A 154 -3.45 -11.90 -1.15
N GLN A 155 -4.05 -11.96 0.05
CA GLN A 155 -5.19 -12.84 0.30
C GLN A 155 -6.42 -12.46 -0.52
N ARG A 156 -6.72 -11.17 -0.67
CA ARG A 156 -7.82 -10.71 -1.55
C ARG A 156 -7.60 -11.13 -3.01
N TYR A 157 -6.36 -11.16 -3.47
CA TYR A 157 -6.01 -11.61 -4.81
C TYR A 157 -6.05 -13.13 -4.99
N LEU A 158 -5.50 -13.89 -4.04
CA LEU A 158 -5.20 -15.30 -4.23
C LEU A 158 -6.18 -16.23 -3.51
N THR A 159 -6.72 -15.81 -2.37
CA THR A 159 -7.60 -16.62 -1.52
C THR A 159 -8.79 -15.81 -0.98
N PRO A 160 -9.62 -15.19 -1.84
CA PRO A 160 -10.75 -14.37 -1.39
C PRO A 160 -11.79 -15.20 -0.62
N ASP A 161 -12.00 -16.46 -1.00
CA ASP A 161 -12.99 -17.33 -0.35
C ASP A 161 -12.60 -17.64 1.10
N ALA A 162 -11.31 -17.86 1.36
CA ALA A 162 -10.81 -18.08 2.71
C ALA A 162 -11.01 -16.86 3.64
N LEU A 163 -10.96 -15.64 3.09
CA LEU A 163 -11.31 -14.44 3.85
C LEU A 163 -12.80 -14.40 4.19
N LYS A 164 -13.66 -14.72 3.21
CA LYS A 164 -15.11 -14.74 3.37
C LYS A 164 -15.58 -15.78 4.38
N GLU A 165 -15.06 -17.00 4.30
CA GLU A 165 -15.37 -18.09 5.25
C GLU A 165 -15.02 -17.73 6.70
N ARG A 166 -13.96 -16.94 6.90
CA ARG A 166 -13.52 -16.49 8.23
C ARG A 166 -14.17 -15.18 8.68
N GLY A 167 -15.00 -14.54 7.84
CA GLY A 167 -15.58 -13.23 8.12
C GLY A 167 -14.54 -12.09 8.18
N LEU A 168 -13.41 -12.24 7.48
CA LEU A 168 -12.29 -11.28 7.46
C LEU A 168 -12.27 -10.44 6.17
N GLU A 169 -13.45 -10.17 5.61
CA GLU A 169 -13.62 -9.39 4.37
C GLU A 169 -13.33 -7.89 4.54
N PHE A 170 -13.35 -7.40 5.78
CA PHE A 170 -12.99 -6.03 6.11
C PHE A 170 -11.57 -5.98 6.68
N PHE A 171 -10.80 -4.99 6.23
CA PHE A 171 -9.41 -4.83 6.67
C PHE A 171 -9.31 -4.68 8.19
N ASP A 172 -10.23 -3.95 8.82
CA ASP A 172 -10.21 -3.75 10.28
C ASP A 172 -10.40 -5.07 11.05
N ASP A 173 -11.27 -5.95 10.56
CA ASP A 173 -11.54 -7.25 11.18
C ASP A 173 -10.33 -8.18 11.00
N TRP A 174 -9.71 -8.15 9.80
CA TRP A 174 -8.47 -8.86 9.52
C TRP A 174 -7.30 -8.33 10.39
N ALA A 175 -7.16 -7.01 10.50
CA ALA A 175 -6.09 -6.36 11.26
C ALA A 175 -6.22 -6.61 12.77
N LYS A 176 -7.44 -6.63 13.33
CA LYS A 176 -7.67 -7.01 14.73
C LYS A 176 -7.33 -8.47 15.02
N THR A 177 -7.50 -9.34 14.03
CA THR A 177 -7.23 -10.78 14.18
C THR A 177 -5.73 -11.07 14.18
N TYR A 178 -4.97 -10.43 13.29
CA TYR A 178 -3.55 -10.77 13.08
C TYR A 178 -2.54 -9.69 13.50
N GLY A 179 -2.99 -8.46 13.75
CA GLY A 179 -2.14 -7.33 14.07
C GLY A 179 -2.36 -6.77 15.48
N GLU A 180 -1.28 -6.30 16.08
CA GLU A 180 -1.29 -5.50 17.31
C GLU A 180 -0.82 -4.09 16.98
N VAL A 181 -1.64 -3.09 17.32
CA VAL A 181 -1.25 -1.68 17.19
C VAL A 181 -0.54 -1.28 18.47
N VAL A 182 0.73 -0.89 18.34
CA VAL A 182 1.56 -0.41 19.44
C VAL A 182 1.91 1.05 19.20
N ASN A 183 1.91 1.83 20.28
CA ASN A 183 2.35 3.22 20.23
C ASN A 183 3.87 3.25 20.39
N ASP A 184 4.57 3.76 19.39
CA ASP A 184 6.03 3.90 19.40
C ASP A 184 6.43 5.37 19.28
N PHE A 185 7.63 5.71 19.75
CA PHE A 185 8.19 7.06 19.63
C PHE A 185 9.11 7.11 18.41
N GLU A 186 8.79 7.97 17.47
CA GLU A 186 9.61 8.18 16.27
C GLU A 186 10.15 9.59 16.21
N LEU A 187 11.37 9.73 15.68
CA LEU A 187 11.87 11.04 15.29
C LEU A 187 10.99 11.57 14.16
N ASP A 188 10.53 12.81 14.31
CA ASP A 188 9.77 13.51 13.28
C ASP A 188 10.63 13.75 12.03
N THR A 189 10.01 14.27 10.97
CA THR A 189 10.69 14.56 9.70
C THR A 189 11.82 15.59 9.81
N SER A 190 11.94 16.28 10.95
CA SER A 190 13.03 17.22 11.25
C SER A 190 14.19 16.57 12.01
N ALA A 191 14.02 15.33 12.49
CA ALA A 191 14.93 14.60 13.37
C ALA A 191 15.27 15.34 14.67
N GLN A 192 14.44 16.31 15.07
CA GLN A 192 14.67 17.14 16.27
C GLN A 192 13.63 16.88 17.36
N SER A 193 12.46 16.35 17.03
CA SER A 193 11.42 16.06 18.03
C SER A 193 10.90 14.62 17.91
N TYR A 194 10.58 14.01 19.05
CA TYR A 194 9.95 12.70 19.09
C TYR A 194 8.43 12.86 18.99
N LYS A 195 7.84 12.23 17.99
CA LYS A 195 6.40 12.11 17.80
C LYS A 195 5.94 10.71 18.16
N MET A 196 4.87 10.62 18.94
CA MET A 196 4.19 9.35 19.15
C MET A 196 3.48 8.94 17.86
N VAL A 197 3.85 7.77 17.33
CA VAL A 197 3.29 7.20 16.11
C VAL A 197 2.75 5.82 16.43
N ASN A 198 1.50 5.58 16.06
CA ASN A 198 0.91 4.26 16.18
C ASN A 198 1.43 3.43 15.02
N ARG A 199 2.08 2.30 15.31
CA ARG A 199 2.56 1.34 14.32
C ARG A 199 1.96 -0.01 14.59
N PHE A 200 1.77 -0.77 13.51
CA PHE A 200 1.67 -2.21 13.64
C PHE A 200 3.07 -2.76 13.88
N SER A 201 3.49 -2.84 15.14
CA SER A 201 4.85 -3.26 15.50
C SER A 201 4.93 -4.75 15.84
N LYS A 202 3.80 -5.41 16.12
CA LYS A 202 3.74 -6.83 16.49
C LYS A 202 2.55 -7.51 15.85
N PHE A 203 2.74 -8.76 15.44
CA PHE A 203 1.65 -9.64 15.08
C PHE A 203 1.18 -10.34 16.35
N SER A 204 -0.10 -10.20 16.68
CA SER A 204 -0.71 -10.83 17.86
C SER A 204 -0.60 -12.36 17.78
N ASP A 205 -0.68 -12.90 16.55
CA ASP A 205 -0.52 -14.32 16.24
C ASP A 205 0.40 -14.53 15.03
N VAL A 206 1.72 -14.45 15.27
CA VAL A 206 2.75 -14.70 14.23
C VAL A 206 2.62 -16.10 13.64
N GLN A 207 2.25 -17.10 14.45
CA GLN A 207 2.15 -18.49 14.00
C GLN A 207 0.92 -18.71 13.11
N GLY A 208 -0.23 -18.18 13.50
CA GLY A 208 -1.44 -18.21 12.68
C GLY A 208 -1.27 -17.42 11.38
N LEU A 209 -0.65 -16.25 11.43
CA LEU A 209 -0.32 -15.48 10.23
C LEU A 209 0.63 -16.26 9.31
N SER A 210 1.68 -16.88 9.86
CA SER A 210 2.62 -17.69 9.08
C SER A 210 1.93 -18.90 8.45
N THR A 211 1.06 -19.58 9.19
CA THR A 211 0.30 -20.74 8.70
C THR A 211 -0.66 -20.32 7.58
N MET A 212 -1.38 -19.23 7.76
CA MET A 212 -2.27 -18.66 6.76
C MET A 212 -1.50 -18.21 5.52
N TYR A 213 -0.35 -17.55 5.67
CA TYR A 213 0.48 -17.13 4.54
C TYR A 213 1.04 -18.33 3.76
N ARG A 214 1.57 -19.34 4.47
CA ARG A 214 2.05 -20.59 3.88
C ARG A 214 0.95 -21.45 3.25
N ALA A 215 -0.32 -21.20 3.56
CA ALA A 215 -1.42 -21.90 2.93
C ALA A 215 -1.55 -21.56 1.43
N PHE A 216 -1.06 -20.39 1.00
CA PHE A 216 -1.11 -19.96 -0.39
C PHE A 216 0.24 -19.53 -0.98
N ALA A 217 1.29 -19.40 -0.16
CA ALA A 217 2.62 -19.00 -0.59
C ALA A 217 3.64 -20.12 -0.36
N ASP A 218 4.37 -20.45 -1.41
CA ASP A 218 5.61 -21.22 -1.33
C ASP A 218 6.79 -20.23 -1.29
N ILE A 219 7.68 -20.38 -0.32
CA ILE A 219 8.78 -19.44 -0.06
C ILE A 219 10.07 -20.22 -0.04
N VAL A 220 10.97 -19.88 -0.96
CA VAL A 220 12.33 -20.41 -0.98
C VAL A 220 13.28 -19.33 -0.45
N SER A 221 13.88 -19.58 0.72
CA SER A 221 14.85 -18.68 1.32
C SER A 221 16.27 -18.98 0.85
N ASN A 222 17.19 -18.03 1.05
CA ASN A 222 18.62 -18.25 0.78
C ASN A 222 19.18 -19.42 1.61
N ASP A 223 18.69 -19.61 2.84
CA ASP A 223 19.10 -20.75 3.68
C ASP A 223 18.67 -22.08 3.08
N ASP A 224 17.50 -22.13 2.44
CA ASP A 224 17.03 -23.33 1.75
C ASP A 224 17.86 -23.61 0.49
N ILE A 225 18.20 -22.56 -0.27
CA ILE A 225 19.11 -22.68 -1.42
C ILE A 225 20.49 -23.18 -0.98
N LEU A 226 21.04 -22.64 0.12
CA LEU A 226 22.35 -23.04 0.66
C LEU A 226 22.39 -24.52 1.08
N LYS A 227 21.30 -25.06 1.63
CA LYS A 227 21.19 -26.51 1.94
C LYS A 227 21.33 -27.38 0.71
N HIS A 228 20.84 -26.92 -0.44
CA HIS A 228 20.87 -27.66 -1.70
C HIS A 228 22.14 -27.41 -2.52
N ASN A 229 22.59 -26.15 -2.59
CA ASN A 229 23.79 -25.77 -3.31
C ASN A 229 24.48 -24.55 -2.68
N PRO A 230 25.60 -24.74 -1.96
CA PRO A 230 26.33 -23.66 -1.31
C PRO A 230 26.93 -22.62 -2.27
N HIS A 231 27.05 -22.93 -3.58
CA HIS A 231 27.68 -22.04 -4.57
C HIS A 231 26.71 -21.04 -5.21
N PHE A 232 25.39 -21.20 -4.98
CA PHE A 232 24.37 -20.36 -5.62
C PHE A 232 24.05 -19.07 -4.88
N VAL A 233 24.46 -18.95 -3.61
CA VAL A 233 24.26 -17.73 -2.81
C VAL A 233 25.62 -17.07 -2.62
N PRO A 234 25.93 -15.99 -3.36
CA PRO A 234 27.18 -15.26 -3.18
C PRO A 234 27.28 -14.73 -1.75
N LYS A 235 28.40 -15.00 -1.09
CA LYS A 235 28.66 -14.40 0.22
C LYS A 235 28.89 -12.91 0.06
N VAL A 236 28.27 -12.12 0.92
CA VAL A 236 28.60 -10.69 1.04
C VAL A 236 30.05 -10.60 1.53
N TYR A 237 30.86 -9.76 0.91
CA TYR A 237 32.26 -9.57 1.32
C TYR A 237 32.32 -9.09 2.78
N GLY A 238 32.92 -9.91 3.66
CA GLY A 238 32.98 -9.63 5.11
C GLY A 238 31.73 -10.01 5.91
N ASP A 239 30.84 -10.85 5.35
CA ASP A 239 29.61 -11.38 5.96
C ASP A 239 28.62 -10.32 6.47
N LYS A 240 28.84 -9.04 6.13
CA LYS A 240 28.01 -7.91 6.52
C LYS A 240 27.89 -6.93 5.36
N PRO A 241 26.72 -6.29 5.18
CA PRO A 241 26.60 -5.16 4.26
C PRO A 241 27.67 -4.12 4.58
N ILE A 242 28.43 -3.71 3.58
CA ILE A 242 29.45 -2.66 3.73
C ILE A 242 28.73 -1.33 3.59
N ASN A 243 28.38 -0.71 4.72
CA ASN A 243 27.84 0.65 4.71
C ASN A 243 28.97 1.65 4.46
N VAL A 244 29.09 2.11 3.22
CA VAL A 244 30.05 3.14 2.83
C VAL A 244 29.41 4.51 3.05
N VAL A 245 29.67 5.10 4.23
CA VAL A 245 29.23 6.48 4.52
C VAL A 245 30.14 7.45 3.78
N VAL A 246 29.67 7.94 2.63
CA VAL A 246 30.36 8.98 1.87
C VAL A 246 30.09 10.33 2.51
N LYS A 247 31.15 11.05 2.87
CA LYS A 247 31.01 12.44 3.32
C LYS A 247 30.45 13.28 2.18
N ARG A 248 29.38 14.04 2.44
CA ARG A 248 28.85 15.02 1.49
C ARG A 248 29.98 15.98 1.07
N SER A 249 30.01 16.37 -0.21
CA SER A 249 30.94 17.39 -0.69
C SER A 249 30.58 18.76 -0.13
N GLU A 250 31.53 19.70 -0.17
CA GLU A 250 31.31 21.08 0.27
C GLU A 250 30.17 21.75 -0.51
N GLU A 251 30.09 21.52 -1.82
CA GLU A 251 29.01 22.03 -2.68
C GLU A 251 27.64 21.50 -2.27
N VAL A 252 27.54 20.20 -1.98
CA VAL A 252 26.29 19.57 -1.51
C VAL A 252 25.92 20.06 -0.11
N ALA A 253 26.91 20.27 0.76
CA ALA A 253 26.70 20.82 2.09
C ALA A 253 26.15 22.25 2.02
N GLN A 254 26.73 23.11 1.17
CA GLN A 254 26.27 24.48 0.95
C GLN A 254 24.89 24.53 0.27
N PHE A 255 24.61 23.61 -0.65
CA PHE A 255 23.31 23.53 -1.32
C PHE A 255 22.18 23.10 -0.37
N ILE A 256 22.42 22.08 0.46
CA ILE A 256 21.44 21.58 1.45
C ILE A 256 21.29 22.58 2.60
N GLY A 257 22.41 22.99 3.19
CA GLY A 257 22.47 23.86 4.37
C GLY A 257 23.57 23.41 5.34
N VAL A 258 24.43 24.36 5.71
CA VAL A 258 25.38 24.25 6.82
C VAL A 258 24.94 25.24 7.89
N ALA A 259 24.71 24.74 9.11
CA ALA A 259 24.37 25.57 10.26
C ALA A 259 25.64 26.21 10.83
N ASP A 260 25.55 27.49 11.17
CA ASP A 260 26.54 28.18 11.99
C ASP A 260 26.37 27.86 13.49
N GLU A 261 27.26 28.40 14.31
CA GLU A 261 27.26 28.25 15.78
C GLU A 261 25.98 28.77 16.46
N ASN A 262 25.18 29.58 15.76
CA ASN A 262 23.91 30.13 16.23
C ASN A 262 22.70 29.36 15.65
N GLY A 263 22.94 28.25 14.94
CA GLY A 263 21.90 27.43 14.32
C GLY A 263 21.30 28.03 13.05
N LYS A 264 21.92 29.07 12.47
CA LYS A 264 21.47 29.72 11.24
C LYS A 264 22.15 29.08 10.04
N TYR A 265 21.35 28.73 9.04
CA TYR A 265 21.83 28.07 7.82
C TYR A 265 22.34 29.09 6.82
N ASN A 266 23.31 28.69 5.98
CA ASN A 266 23.80 29.54 4.91
C ASN A 266 22.67 29.97 3.96
N GLU A 267 22.69 31.25 3.58
CA GLU A 267 21.62 31.89 2.83
C GLU A 267 21.46 31.27 1.42
N GLY A 268 20.21 30.99 1.04
CA GLY A 268 19.90 30.36 -0.25
C GLY A 268 19.96 28.82 -0.26
N SER A 269 20.42 28.20 0.84
CA SER A 269 20.33 26.76 1.04
C SER A 269 18.86 26.28 1.03
N ILE A 270 18.66 24.96 0.85
CA ILE A 270 17.32 24.37 0.94
C ILE A 270 16.72 24.62 2.33
N ILE A 271 17.49 24.42 3.39
CA ILE A 271 17.01 24.57 4.77
C ILE A 271 16.69 26.04 5.10
N ASP A 272 17.52 27.00 4.70
CA ASP A 272 17.24 28.44 4.86
C ASP A 272 15.94 28.84 4.13
N ARG A 273 15.73 28.34 2.91
CA ARG A 273 14.49 28.57 2.17
C ARG A 273 13.27 27.94 2.84
N MET A 274 13.41 26.74 3.40
CA MET A 274 12.34 26.06 4.13
C MET A 274 11.94 26.85 5.39
N GLN A 275 12.90 27.27 6.21
CA GLN A 275 12.64 28.07 7.42
C GLN A 275 11.98 29.41 7.09
N LYS A 276 12.38 30.08 6.01
CA LYS A 276 11.74 31.33 5.52
C LYS A 276 10.31 31.14 4.97
N CYS A 277 9.93 29.89 4.70
CA CYS A 277 8.62 29.49 4.18
C CYS A 277 7.69 28.92 5.26
N GLU A 278 8.20 28.50 6.41
CA GLU A 278 7.38 28.08 7.54
C GLU A 278 6.43 29.23 7.97
N GLY A 279 5.13 28.92 8.04
CA GLY A 279 4.08 29.87 8.41
C GLY A 279 3.46 30.70 7.28
N LYS A 280 3.95 30.63 6.03
CA LYS A 280 3.33 31.34 4.90
C LYS A 280 2.27 30.48 4.19
N LYS A 281 0.99 30.87 4.25
CA LYS A 281 -0.09 30.24 3.47
C LYS A 281 0.22 30.33 1.96
N ILE A 282 0.16 29.19 1.28
CA ILE A 282 0.31 29.09 -0.19
C ILE A 282 -0.78 29.95 -0.84
N LYS A 283 -0.41 31.07 -1.48
CA LYS A 283 -1.32 31.80 -2.37
C LYS A 283 -1.51 30.98 -3.64
N LYS A 284 -2.74 30.50 -3.89
CA LYS A 284 -3.14 29.85 -5.16
C LYS A 284 -2.71 30.75 -6.33
N GLY A 285 -1.89 30.23 -7.24
CA GLY A 285 -1.66 30.86 -8.56
C GLY A 285 -0.22 31.09 -9.02
N LYS A 286 0.81 30.72 -8.26
CA LYS A 286 2.18 30.66 -8.80
C LYS A 286 2.80 29.29 -8.54
N THR A 287 2.83 28.46 -9.58
CA THR A 287 3.63 27.24 -9.62
C THR A 287 5.10 27.65 -9.53
N ILE A 288 5.67 27.61 -8.34
CA ILE A 288 7.12 27.50 -8.20
C ILE A 288 7.37 26.00 -8.33
N SER A 289 8.00 25.60 -9.42
CA SER A 289 8.44 24.24 -9.70
C SER A 289 9.51 23.83 -8.70
N PHE A 290 9.07 23.44 -7.50
CA PHE A 290 9.87 22.64 -6.60
C PHE A 290 9.77 21.19 -7.07
N LEU A 291 10.93 20.58 -7.36
CA LEU A 291 11.06 19.13 -7.36
C LEU A 291 10.39 18.61 -6.09
N ALA A 292 9.38 17.75 -6.26
CA ALA A 292 8.52 17.30 -5.19
C ALA A 292 9.31 16.68 -4.03
N PRO A 293 8.82 16.74 -2.79
CA PRO A 293 9.43 16.06 -1.63
C PRO A 293 9.64 14.54 -1.84
N GLN A 294 8.90 13.95 -2.78
CA GLN A 294 9.05 12.55 -3.21
C GLN A 294 10.43 12.22 -3.78
N THR A 295 11.21 13.22 -4.24
CA THR A 295 12.58 12.97 -4.70
C THR A 295 13.59 12.82 -3.56
N LEU A 296 13.33 13.34 -2.35
CA LEU A 296 14.28 13.28 -1.23
C LEU A 296 14.15 11.99 -0.40
N GLU A 297 12.94 11.41 -0.29
CA GLU A 297 12.78 10.09 0.33
C GLU A 297 13.58 9.03 -0.42
N LYS A 298 13.67 9.09 -1.76
CA LYS A 298 14.47 8.13 -2.55
C LYS A 298 15.98 8.15 -2.25
N TRP A 299 16.53 9.23 -1.69
CA TRP A 299 17.96 9.30 -1.36
C TRP A 299 18.29 8.90 0.08
N LEU A 300 17.33 8.94 1.00
CA LEU A 300 17.53 8.53 2.40
C LEU A 300 17.41 7.02 2.61
N TRP A 301 16.78 6.28 1.71
CA TRP A 301 16.68 4.81 1.78
C TRP A 301 17.88 4.05 1.16
N ILE A 302 18.91 4.75 0.67
CA ILE A 302 20.17 4.13 0.23
C ILE A 302 21.15 3.92 1.41
N THR A 303 20.82 4.44 2.59
CA THR A 303 21.64 4.27 3.80
C THR A 303 20.77 3.88 5.00
N ALA A 304 20.41 2.60 5.09
CA ALA A 304 20.15 1.89 6.33
C ALA A 304 20.38 0.39 6.08
#